data_AF-A4ZKE8-F1
#
_entry.id   AF-A4ZKE8-F1
#
_cell.length_a   1.000
_cell.length_b   1.000
_cell.length_c   1.000
_cell.angle_alpha   90.00
_cell.angle_beta   90.00
_cell.angle_gamma   90.00
#
_symmetry.space_group_name_H-M   'P 1'
#
loop_
_entity.id
_entity.type
_entity.pdbx_description
1 polymer ?
#
loop_
_entity_poly.entity_id
_entity_poly.type
_entity_poly.pdbx_seq_one_letter_code
_entity_poly.pdbx_strand_id
1 'polypeptide(L)'
;KKHATWGPDSWKKVSVVIIADGRMKIHSRVLSVLAAMGIYQEGVGKNTVQDVPVVAHMYEYTTQISIDPSLKFRSAERGIVPVQVLLCIKEHNQKKINSHRWAFNAFSALLQPPVCVLIDVGTMPKARSIYRLWEAFDR
;
A
#
# COMPACT_ATOMS: atom_id res chain seq x y z
N LYS A 1 -5.02 17.29 23.58
CA LYS A 1 -6.35 17.46 22.96
C LYS A 1 -6.69 16.18 22.22
N LYS A 2 -7.86 15.56 22.43
CA LYS A 2 -8.36 14.50 21.55
C LYS A 2 -8.65 15.15 20.19
N HIS A 3 -7.98 14.72 19.13
CA HIS A 3 -8.24 15.22 17.78
C HIS A 3 -9.64 14.78 17.38
N ALA A 4 -10.48 15.65 16.81
CA ALA A 4 -11.83 15.27 16.37
C ALA A 4 -11.79 14.10 15.35
N THR A 5 -10.71 14.03 14.57
CA THR A 5 -10.49 13.05 13.52
C THR A 5 -10.06 11.67 14.03
N TRP A 6 -9.33 11.59 15.15
CA TRP A 6 -8.64 10.37 15.59
C TRP A 6 -9.25 9.76 16.87
N GLY A 7 -9.62 8.48 16.81
CA GLY A 7 -10.24 7.67 17.85
C GLY A 7 -10.01 6.16 17.62
N PRO A 8 -10.73 5.28 18.36
CA PRO A 8 -10.47 3.83 18.40
C PRO A 8 -10.49 3.11 17.03
N ASP A 9 -11.26 3.62 16.07
CA ASP A 9 -11.45 3.02 14.74
C ASP A 9 -10.76 3.79 13.61
N SER A 10 -9.90 4.76 13.93
CA SER A 10 -9.38 5.64 12.89
C SER A 10 -8.41 4.97 11.92
N TRP A 11 -7.98 3.75 12.18
CA TRP A 11 -7.27 2.94 11.19
C TRP A 11 -8.11 2.71 9.92
N LYS A 12 -9.45 2.66 10.04
CA LYS A 12 -10.39 2.56 8.91
C LYS A 12 -10.39 3.80 8.01
N LYS A 13 -9.85 4.93 8.49
CA LYS A 13 -9.73 6.18 7.74
C LYS A 13 -8.46 6.23 6.89
N VAL A 14 -7.60 5.21 6.96
CA VAL A 14 -6.31 5.16 6.27
C VAL A 14 -6.28 3.95 5.34
N SER A 15 -5.99 4.18 4.07
CA SER A 15 -5.72 3.13 3.08
C SER A 15 -4.31 3.30 2.54
N VAL A 16 -3.58 2.19 2.41
CA VAL A 16 -2.24 2.15 1.84
C VAL A 16 -2.34 1.57 0.44
N VAL A 17 -1.90 2.33 -0.55
CA VAL A 17 -1.83 1.87 -1.95
C VAL A 17 -0.36 1.64 -2.31
N ILE A 18 -0.03 0.41 -2.69
CA ILE A 18 1.31 0.03 -3.16
C ILE A 18 1.21 -0.16 -4.68
N ILE A 19 1.95 0.65 -5.43
CA ILE A 19 2.02 0.55 -6.90
C ILE A 19 3.41 0.08 -7.29
N ALA A 20 3.52 -1.17 -7.74
CA ALA A 20 4.76 -1.75 -8.23
C ALA A 20 4.85 -1.62 -9.77
N ASP A 21 5.94 -1.00 -10.23
CA ASP A 21 6.13 -0.64 -11.65
C ASP A 21 6.86 -1.74 -12.44
N GLY A 22 6.10 -2.76 -12.83
CA GLY A 22 6.57 -3.91 -13.60
C GLY A 22 6.79 -5.14 -12.74
N ARG A 23 6.00 -6.19 -12.98
CA ARG A 23 5.98 -7.44 -12.20
C ARG A 23 7.36 -8.09 -12.14
N MET A 24 8.05 -8.15 -13.27
CA MET A 24 9.39 -8.75 -13.39
C MET A 24 10.51 -7.91 -12.76
N LYS A 25 10.24 -6.65 -12.37
CA LYS A 25 11.22 -5.78 -11.71
C LYS A 25 11.15 -5.85 -10.19
N ILE A 26 10.12 -6.48 -9.63
CA ILE A 26 9.96 -6.59 -8.18
C ILE A 26 10.96 -7.63 -7.66
N HIS A 27 11.70 -7.26 -6.61
CA HIS A 27 12.59 -8.21 -5.94
C HIS A 27 11.76 -9.27 -5.20
N SER A 28 12.12 -10.54 -5.37
CA SER A 28 11.48 -11.70 -4.69
C SER A 28 11.22 -11.49 -3.19
N ARG A 29 12.20 -10.96 -2.44
CA ARG A 29 12.04 -10.66 -1.00
C ARG A 29 10.91 -9.69 -0.67
N VAL A 30 10.62 -8.74 -1.57
CA VAL A 30 9.46 -7.84 -1.40
C VAL A 30 8.16 -8.64 -1.52
N LEU A 31 8.07 -9.52 -2.52
CA LEU A 31 6.91 -10.41 -2.68
C LEU A 31 6.76 -11.37 -1.51
N SER A 32 7.86 -11.91 -0.97
CA SER A 32 7.83 -12.78 0.22
C SER A 32 7.28 -12.06 1.46
N VAL A 33 7.68 -10.81 1.68
CA VAL A 33 7.16 -9.98 2.79
C VAL A 33 5.69 -9.67 2.59
N LEU A 34 5.28 -9.27 1.38
CA LEU A 34 3.87 -9.01 1.06
C LEU A 34 3.01 -10.27 1.21
N ALA A 35 3.50 -11.43 0.80
CA ALA A 35 2.82 -12.72 0.97
C ALA A 35 2.72 -13.11 2.44
N ALA A 36 3.79 -12.94 3.22
CA ALA A 36 3.78 -13.19 4.66
C ALA A 36 2.81 -12.28 5.43
N MET A 37 2.51 -11.10 4.89
CA MET A 37 1.48 -10.18 5.40
C MET A 37 0.08 -10.47 4.84
N GLY A 38 -0.08 -11.46 3.96
CA GLY A 38 -1.34 -11.81 3.30
C GLY A 38 -1.75 -10.89 2.15
N ILE A 39 -0.92 -9.91 1.77
CA ILE A 39 -1.22 -8.89 0.76
C ILE A 39 -1.05 -9.44 -0.66
N TYR A 40 -0.16 -10.42 -0.86
CA TYR A 40 0.17 -10.98 -2.17
C TYR A 40 0.02 -12.50 -2.18
N GLN A 41 -0.54 -13.05 -3.26
CA GLN A 41 -0.63 -14.49 -3.47
C GLN A 41 0.20 -14.91 -4.68
N GLU A 42 1.17 -15.79 -4.46
CA GLU A 42 2.03 -16.31 -5.50
C GLU A 42 1.26 -17.25 -6.45
N GLY A 43 1.65 -17.26 -7.73
CA GLY A 43 1.09 -18.16 -8.75
C GLY A 43 -0.26 -17.74 -9.35
N VAL A 44 -0.90 -16.68 -8.85
CA VAL A 44 -2.18 -16.19 -9.39
C VAL A 44 -1.99 -15.34 -10.66
N GLY A 45 -0.89 -14.59 -10.74
CA GLY A 45 -0.64 -13.65 -11.83
C GLY A 45 -0.51 -14.33 -13.20
N LYS A 46 -1.24 -13.82 -14.19
CA LYS A 46 -1.22 -14.26 -15.60
C LYS A 46 -0.74 -13.17 -16.55
N ASN A 47 -0.16 -13.56 -17.68
CA ASN A 47 0.26 -12.60 -18.71
C ASN A 47 -0.91 -12.17 -19.61
N THR A 48 -1.87 -13.07 -19.82
CA THR A 48 -3.07 -12.85 -20.66
C THR A 48 -4.30 -13.46 -19.98
N VAL A 49 -5.46 -12.87 -20.26
CA VAL A 49 -6.79 -13.42 -19.89
C VAL A 49 -7.66 -13.31 -21.13
N GLN A 50 -8.18 -14.44 -21.63
CA GLN A 50 -8.96 -14.48 -22.88
C GLN A 50 -8.24 -13.78 -24.04
N ASP A 51 -6.95 -14.05 -24.21
CA ASP A 51 -6.05 -13.45 -25.21
C ASP A 51 -5.85 -11.93 -25.10
N VAL A 52 -6.43 -11.28 -24.09
CA VAL A 52 -6.17 -9.87 -23.76
C VAL A 52 -4.97 -9.79 -22.83
N PRO A 53 -3.93 -9.00 -23.17
CA PRO A 53 -2.78 -8.78 -22.29
C PRO A 53 -3.19 -8.17 -20.96
N VAL A 54 -2.69 -8.75 -19.86
CA VAL A 54 -2.93 -8.21 -18.51
C VAL A 54 -2.13 -6.91 -18.35
N VAL A 55 -2.82 -5.85 -17.93
CA VAL A 55 -2.19 -4.55 -17.68
C VAL A 55 -1.60 -4.47 -16.26
N ALA A 56 -2.32 -5.00 -15.28
CA ALA A 56 -1.92 -5.03 -13.89
C ALA A 56 -2.64 -6.14 -13.11
N HIS A 57 -2.06 -6.53 -11.99
CA HIS A 57 -2.65 -7.44 -11.00
C HIS A 57 -3.04 -6.65 -9.77
N MET A 58 -4.28 -6.80 -9.32
CA MET A 58 -4.81 -6.11 -8.15
C MET A 58 -5.03 -7.11 -7.02
N TYR A 59 -4.59 -6.73 -5.82
CA TYR A 59 -4.84 -7.46 -4.58
C TYR A 59 -5.35 -6.48 -3.54
N GLU A 60 -6.28 -6.93 -2.72
CA GLU A 60 -6.85 -6.15 -1.62
C GLU A 60 -6.90 -7.00 -0.37
N TYR A 61 -6.34 -6.50 0.73
CA TYR A 61 -6.35 -7.21 2.00
C TYR A 61 -6.22 -6.26 3.19
N THR A 62 -6.99 -6.51 4.24
CA THR A 62 -6.82 -5.85 5.54
C THR A 62 -5.80 -6.61 6.38
N THR A 63 -4.53 -6.23 6.30
CA THR A 63 -3.49 -6.92 7.07
C THR A 63 -3.59 -6.58 8.56
N GLN A 64 -3.46 -7.62 9.40
CA GLN A 64 -3.33 -7.51 10.86
C GLN A 64 -1.93 -7.87 11.34
N ILE A 65 -1.03 -8.14 10.41
CA ILE A 65 0.34 -8.58 10.64
C ILE A 65 1.28 -7.53 10.04
N SER A 66 2.29 -7.15 10.82
CA SER A 66 3.38 -6.29 10.39
C SER A 66 4.72 -7.01 10.56
N ILE A 67 5.71 -6.64 9.77
CA ILE A 67 7.07 -7.19 9.84
C ILE A 67 8.02 -6.04 10.15
N ASP A 68 8.79 -6.18 11.23
CA ASP A 68 9.76 -5.16 11.63
C ASP A 68 11.07 -5.25 10.83
N PRO A 69 12.00 -4.27 10.94
CA PRO A 69 13.27 -4.29 10.21
C PRO A 69 14.16 -5.51 10.51
N SER A 70 13.92 -6.22 11.62
CA SER A 70 14.60 -7.47 11.97
C SER A 70 13.88 -8.72 11.44
N LEU A 71 12.91 -8.53 10.53
CA LEU A 71 12.08 -9.57 9.91
C LEU A 71 11.25 -10.37 10.91
N LYS A 72 10.91 -9.76 12.05
CA LYS A 72 10.04 -10.39 13.05
C LYS A 72 8.60 -9.94 12.87
N PHE A 73 7.68 -10.89 12.96
CA PHE A 73 6.25 -10.63 12.95
C PHE A 73 5.82 -9.85 14.19
N ARG A 74 4.88 -8.94 13.97
CA ARG A 74 4.19 -8.14 14.97
C ARG A 74 2.70 -8.21 14.69
N SER A 75 1.90 -8.46 15.71
CA SER A 75 0.44 -8.64 15.61
C SER A 75 -0.31 -7.66 16.53
N ALA A 76 -1.64 -7.77 16.54
CA ALA A 76 -2.53 -7.02 17.41
C ALA A 76 -2.16 -7.04 18.90
N GLU A 77 -1.57 -8.13 19.40
CA GLU A 77 -1.10 -8.26 20.79
C GLU A 77 -0.07 -7.19 21.18
N ARG A 78 0.59 -6.57 20.20
CA ARG A 78 1.55 -5.45 20.40
C ARG A 78 0.95 -4.08 20.12
N GLY A 79 -0.38 -3.97 20.08
CA GLY A 79 -1.10 -2.72 19.82
C GLY A 79 -1.05 -2.27 18.37
N ILE A 80 -0.75 -3.17 17.43
CA ILE A 80 -0.82 -2.88 16.00
C ILE A 80 -2.28 -2.93 15.55
N VAL A 81 -2.74 -1.86 14.93
CA VAL A 81 -4.07 -1.78 14.31
C VAL A 81 -4.02 -2.35 12.89
N PRO A 82 -5.14 -2.88 12.37
CA PRO A 82 -5.20 -3.35 10.99
C PRO A 82 -4.92 -2.22 9.98
N VAL A 83 -4.45 -2.57 8.79
CA VAL A 83 -4.23 -1.62 7.69
C VAL A 83 -4.87 -2.15 6.42
N GLN A 84 -5.72 -1.34 5.79
CA GLN A 84 -6.24 -1.65 4.46
C GLN A 84 -5.15 -1.43 3.43
N VAL A 85 -4.77 -2.49 2.70
CA VAL A 85 -3.74 -2.42 1.66
C VAL A 85 -4.33 -2.81 0.31
N LEU A 86 -4.13 -1.92 -0.66
CA LEU A 86 -4.36 -2.15 -2.08
C LEU A 86 -3.01 -2.30 -2.76
N LEU A 87 -2.72 -3.49 -3.27
CA LEU A 87 -1.50 -3.77 -4.03
C LEU A 87 -1.82 -3.85 -5.52
N CYS A 88 -1.20 -2.97 -6.29
CA CYS A 88 -1.25 -2.95 -7.74
C CYS A 88 0.12 -3.26 -8.32
N ILE A 89 0.24 -4.39 -9.00
CA ILE A 89 1.46 -4.79 -9.70
C ILE A 89 1.21 -4.61 -11.19
N LYS A 90 1.80 -3.57 -11.79
CA LYS A 90 1.74 -3.37 -13.24
C LYS A 90 2.53 -4.47 -13.93
N GLU A 91 2.02 -4.98 -15.06
CA GLU A 91 2.70 -6.06 -15.79
C GLU A 91 4.04 -5.58 -16.36
N HIS A 92 4.04 -4.37 -16.93
CA HIS A 92 5.21 -3.74 -17.53
C HIS A 92 5.63 -2.47 -16.81
N ASN A 93 6.94 -2.18 -16.85
CA ASN A 93 7.49 -0.93 -16.34
C ASN A 93 7.12 0.23 -17.29
N GLN A 94 6.45 1.25 -16.76
CA GLN A 94 6.00 2.43 -17.48
C GLN A 94 6.53 3.75 -16.88
N LYS A 95 7.57 3.66 -16.03
CA LYS A 95 8.24 4.76 -15.32
C LYS A 95 7.40 5.43 -14.23
N LYS A 96 8.11 6.20 -13.38
CA LYS A 96 7.58 6.90 -12.20
C LYS A 96 6.31 7.71 -12.49
N ILE A 97 6.30 8.53 -13.55
CA ILE A 97 5.16 9.40 -13.87
C ILE A 97 3.87 8.62 -14.15
N ASN A 98 3.98 7.44 -14.78
CA ASN A 98 2.84 6.59 -15.02
C ASN A 98 2.30 6.02 -13.69
N SER A 99 3.17 5.57 -12.78
CA SER A 99 2.73 5.11 -11.45
C SER A 99 2.01 6.20 -10.65
N HIS A 100 2.39 7.49 -10.82
CA HIS A 100 1.64 8.61 -10.22
C HIS A 100 0.24 8.76 -10.84
N ARG A 101 0.11 8.56 -12.15
CA ARG A 101 -1.21 8.57 -12.80
C ARG A 101 -2.10 7.45 -12.30
N TRP A 102 -1.56 6.25 -12.05
CA TRP A 102 -2.31 5.18 -11.39
C TRP A 102 -2.77 5.62 -9.98
N ALA A 103 -1.86 6.20 -9.18
CA ALA A 103 -2.21 6.69 -7.85
C ALA A 103 -3.37 7.71 -7.90
N PHE A 104 -3.27 8.76 -8.72
CA PHE A 104 -4.24 9.85 -8.71
C PHE A 104 -5.49 9.58 -9.56
N ASN A 105 -5.32 9.07 -10.77
CA ASN A 105 -6.42 8.95 -11.74
C ASN A 105 -7.20 7.63 -11.59
N ALA A 106 -6.61 6.61 -10.96
CA ALA A 106 -7.31 5.35 -10.68
C ALA A 106 -7.68 5.24 -9.20
N PHE A 107 -6.69 5.13 -8.30
CA PHE A 107 -6.97 4.87 -6.88
C PHE A 107 -7.61 6.05 -6.17
N SER A 108 -7.03 7.25 -6.24
CA SER A 108 -7.60 8.43 -5.58
C SER A 108 -8.93 8.85 -6.16
N ALA A 109 -9.19 8.58 -7.45
CA ALA A 109 -10.50 8.83 -8.06
C ALA A 109 -11.61 7.98 -7.42
N LEU A 110 -11.30 6.74 -7.02
CA LEU A 110 -12.23 5.82 -6.35
C LEU A 110 -12.28 6.04 -4.83
N LEU A 111 -11.12 6.18 -4.19
CA LEU A 111 -11.02 6.32 -2.73
C LEU A 111 -11.38 7.72 -2.23
N GLN A 112 -11.28 8.73 -3.10
CA GLN A 112 -11.51 10.14 -2.83
C GLN A 112 -10.89 10.62 -1.49
N PRO A 113 -9.59 10.37 -1.26
CA PRO A 113 -8.98 10.71 0.01
C PRO A 113 -8.84 12.24 0.12
N PRO A 114 -9.15 12.84 1.29
CA PRO A 114 -8.96 14.28 1.50
C PRO A 114 -7.48 14.68 1.49
N VAL A 115 -6.59 13.77 1.89
CA VAL A 115 -5.13 13.97 1.88
C VAL A 115 -4.48 12.73 1.29
N CYS A 116 -3.62 12.92 0.28
CA CYS A 116 -2.79 11.87 -0.30
C CYS A 116 -1.32 12.13 0.03
N VAL A 117 -0.64 11.13 0.59
CA VAL A 117 0.80 11.18 0.91
C VAL A 117 1.54 10.19 0.03
N LEU A 118 2.36 10.70 -0.90
CA LEU A 118 3.23 9.86 -1.72
C LEU A 118 4.54 9.58 -1.00
N ILE A 119 4.93 8.31 -0.91
CA ILE A 119 6.19 7.88 -0.31
C ILE A 119 6.98 7.10 -1.36
N ASP A 120 8.16 7.62 -1.70
CA ASP A 120 9.08 6.93 -2.60
C ASP A 120 9.68 5.68 -1.93
N VAL A 121 9.79 4.59 -2.69
CA VAL A 121 10.43 3.34 -2.24
C VAL A 121 11.86 3.64 -1.78
N GLY A 122 12.21 3.13 -0.59
CA GLY A 122 13.50 3.40 0.07
C GLY A 122 13.46 4.58 1.04
N THR A 123 12.37 5.35 1.07
CA THR A 123 12.17 6.37 2.10
C THR A 123 11.74 5.70 3.41
N MET A 124 12.44 6.00 4.51
CA MET A 124 12.05 5.58 5.86
C MET A 124 11.53 6.78 6.65
N PRO A 125 10.19 6.94 6.79
CA PRO A 125 9.62 8.03 7.58
C PRO A 125 10.01 7.89 9.06
N LYS A 126 10.35 9.02 9.71
CA LYS A 126 10.55 9.05 11.15
C LYS A 126 9.23 8.84 11.89
N ALA A 127 9.31 8.44 13.16
CA ALA A 127 8.13 8.31 14.00
C ALA A 127 7.26 9.58 13.95
N ARG A 128 5.95 9.40 13.75
CA ARG A 128 4.93 10.46 13.63
C ARG A 128 5.04 11.39 12.42
N SER A 129 6.00 11.24 11.50
CA SER A 129 6.17 12.19 10.39
C SER A 129 4.97 12.21 9.45
N ILE A 130 4.41 11.04 9.11
CA ILE A 130 3.21 10.94 8.26
C ILE A 130 2.01 11.62 8.94
N TYR A 131 1.82 11.39 10.24
CA TYR A 131 0.77 12.05 11.02
C TYR A 131 0.94 13.57 11.02
N ARG A 132 2.16 14.08 11.24
CA ARG A 132 2.43 15.53 11.24
C ARG A 132 2.23 16.17 9.87
N LEU A 133 2.56 15.44 8.80
CA LEU A 133 2.28 15.89 7.44
C LEU A 133 0.78 16.02 7.22
N TRP A 134 0.01 14.98 7.54
CA TRP A 134 -1.45 15.01 7.48
C TRP A 134 -2.04 16.16 8.33
N GLU A 135 -1.56 16.35 9.55
CA GLU A 135 -2.04 17.38 10.49
C GLU A 135 -1.81 18.80 9.95
N ALA A 136 -0.83 19.00 9.06
CA ALA A 136 -0.61 20.28 8.39
C ALA A 136 -1.69 20.60 7.33
N PHE A 137 -2.35 19.58 6.78
CA PHE A 137 -3.45 19.70 5.81
C PHE A 137 -4.85 19.59 6.44
N ASP A 138 -4.96 19.11 7.69
CA ASP A 138 -6.23 19.04 8.45
C ASP A 138 -6.57 20.37 9.16
N ARG A 139 -5.84 21.44 8.88
CA ARG A 139 -6.11 22.80 9.38
C ARG A 139 -7.07 23.53 8.45
#